data_AF-A0A942C9X2-F1
#
_entry.id   AF-A0A942C9X2-F1
#
_cell.length_a   1.000
_cell.length_b   1.000
_cell.length_c   1.000
_cell.angle_alpha   90.00
_cell.angle_beta   90.00
_cell.angle_gamma   90.00
#
_symmetry.space_group_name_H-M   'P 1'
#
loop_
_entity.id
_entity.type
_entity.pdbx_description
1 polymer ?
#
loop_
_entity_poly.entity_id
_entity_poly.type
_entity_poly.pdbx_seq_one_letter_code
_entity_poly.pdbx_strand_id
1 'polypeptide(L)'
;MSDSMHERELVRSTLQNAFDFAQNQVQALLQKYPSDYYPMYTVNGQFGQDRKRWTHWCDGFYPGMMFIFAEATGKSEWLDQAVAYATPLEERQYDRAVHDLGFLFFSTYLRWLSLGGPKDRIEPVLIQAGKTMAMRFMEKGQYLRSFVEPASLFIDIMMNVGTLFHSGLQTGDSHVLDIAHRHCLTTRRTIVRADGSTAHEALFDLETGECLRQSTHQGYRGDSCWSRGLAWSLYGFTRSYQQTRRGEYLETAMLNADYYLENTPADGVTPWDYDAPESGPLAKSQVDTSAAAIAASGLLDLATVVPDRTKARAYRDFAYTSLVSLTTKYLGNLTPNFEGVLNGGVYHIHKNLGVHEAVLFGEYFFVEALDKALKSLGQQSTPHNLKPYPEDSLPASARQWADGPTEEDMPSPEAKS
;
A
#
# COMPACT_ATOMS: atom_id res chain seq x y z
N MET A 1 8.81 -15.47 33.07
CA MET A 1 9.05 -16.27 31.85
C MET A 1 7.78 -16.99 31.37
N SER A 2 6.90 -17.54 32.24
CA SER A 2 5.64 -18.14 31.76
C SER A 2 4.59 -17.10 31.31
N ASP A 3 4.57 -15.91 31.92
CA ASP A 3 3.61 -14.84 31.58
C ASP A 3 3.80 -14.30 30.16
N SER A 4 5.06 -14.07 29.76
CA SER A 4 5.41 -13.58 28.42
C SER A 4 5.15 -14.60 27.29
N MET A 5 5.20 -15.90 27.61
CA MET A 5 4.86 -16.94 26.63
C MET A 5 3.34 -17.03 26.43
N HIS A 6 2.57 -16.91 27.52
CA HIS A 6 1.12 -16.90 27.46
C HIS A 6 0.59 -15.67 26.72
N GLU A 7 1.14 -14.49 27.00
CA GLU A 7 0.80 -13.25 26.32
C GLU A 7 1.13 -13.32 24.82
N ARG A 8 2.30 -13.85 24.45
CA ARG A 8 2.69 -14.04 23.05
C ARG A 8 1.75 -15.00 22.31
N GLU A 9 1.34 -16.09 22.95
CA GLU A 9 0.40 -17.04 22.36
C GLU A 9 -1.00 -16.45 22.22
N LEU A 10 -1.44 -15.64 23.20
CA LEU A 10 -2.70 -14.91 23.12
C LEU A 10 -2.70 -13.94 21.93
N VAL A 11 -1.65 -13.12 21.80
CA VAL A 11 -1.48 -12.22 20.63
C VAL A 11 -1.53 -13.03 19.34
N ARG A 12 -0.76 -14.11 19.25
CA ARG A 12 -0.74 -14.97 18.05
C ARG A 12 -2.14 -15.49 17.70
N SER A 13 -2.86 -16.04 18.68
CA SER A 13 -4.21 -16.57 18.49
C SER A 13 -5.20 -15.47 18.05
N THR A 14 -5.13 -14.29 18.67
CA THR A 14 -5.92 -13.11 18.26
C THR A 14 -5.67 -12.76 16.80
N LEU A 15 -4.40 -12.65 16.39
CA LEU A 15 -4.05 -12.29 15.01
C LEU A 15 -4.42 -13.40 14.01
N GLN A 16 -4.29 -14.67 14.40
CA GLN A 16 -4.69 -15.80 13.55
C GLN A 16 -6.20 -15.78 13.28
N ASN A 17 -7.01 -15.54 14.30
CA ASN A 17 -8.47 -15.43 14.14
C ASN A 17 -8.85 -14.27 13.19
N ALA A 18 -8.14 -13.14 13.25
CA ALA A 18 -8.34 -12.03 12.32
C ALA A 18 -7.96 -12.41 10.87
N PHE A 19 -6.87 -13.14 10.70
CA PHE A 19 -6.41 -13.61 9.39
C PHE A 19 -7.40 -14.62 8.77
N ASP A 20 -7.93 -15.54 9.58
CA ASP A 20 -8.95 -16.49 9.14
C ASP A 20 -10.28 -15.79 8.83
N PHE A 21 -10.65 -14.76 9.60
CA PHE A 21 -11.80 -13.92 9.28
C PHE A 21 -11.62 -13.19 7.94
N ALA A 22 -10.44 -12.63 7.67
CA ALA A 22 -10.15 -11.96 6.40
C ALA A 22 -10.31 -12.90 5.20
N GLN A 23 -9.84 -14.15 5.30
CA GLN A 23 -10.05 -15.17 4.28
C GLN A 23 -11.54 -15.41 4.01
N ASN A 24 -12.35 -15.54 5.06
CA ASN A 24 -13.79 -15.77 4.93
C ASN A 24 -14.50 -14.59 4.26
N GLN A 25 -14.16 -13.35 4.62
CA GLN A 25 -14.74 -12.15 3.99
C GLN A 25 -14.39 -12.08 2.51
N VAL A 26 -13.11 -12.28 2.14
CA VAL A 26 -12.71 -12.28 0.72
C VAL A 26 -13.38 -13.41 -0.05
N GLN A 27 -13.55 -14.59 0.54
CA GLN A 27 -14.28 -15.69 -0.08
C GLN A 27 -15.77 -15.35 -0.29
N ALA A 28 -16.41 -14.68 0.67
CA ALA A 28 -17.79 -14.21 0.53
C ALA A 28 -17.93 -13.15 -0.57
N LEU A 29 -16.96 -12.23 -0.71
CA LEU A 29 -16.94 -11.24 -1.80
C LEU A 29 -16.83 -11.90 -3.17
N LEU A 30 -15.94 -12.89 -3.32
CA LEU A 30 -15.79 -13.68 -4.54
C LEU A 30 -17.08 -14.41 -4.94
N GLN A 31 -17.90 -14.83 -3.97
CA GLN A 31 -19.18 -15.50 -4.24
C GLN A 31 -20.31 -14.50 -4.56
N LYS A 32 -20.29 -13.32 -3.94
CA LYS A 32 -21.37 -12.32 -4.06
C LYS A 32 -21.27 -11.48 -5.32
N TYR A 33 -20.07 -11.08 -5.71
CA TYR A 33 -19.83 -10.12 -6.78
C TYR A 33 -19.31 -10.77 -8.07
N PRO A 34 -19.55 -10.17 -9.24
CA PRO A 34 -19.05 -10.70 -10.51
C PRO A 34 -17.51 -10.65 -10.57
N SER A 35 -16.93 -11.50 -11.42
CA SER A 35 -15.47 -11.70 -11.51
C SER A 35 -14.68 -10.49 -12.03
N ASP A 36 -15.36 -9.48 -12.56
CA ASP A 36 -14.78 -8.21 -13.03
C ASP A 36 -14.86 -7.09 -11.97
N TYR A 37 -15.39 -7.39 -10.78
CA TYR A 37 -15.53 -6.41 -9.71
C TYR A 37 -14.31 -6.40 -8.78
N TYR A 38 -13.63 -5.25 -8.74
CA TYR A 38 -12.58 -4.95 -7.78
C TYR A 38 -13.19 -4.05 -6.70
N PRO A 39 -13.24 -4.41 -5.41
CA PRO A 39 -13.71 -3.52 -4.35
C PRO A 39 -12.73 -2.33 -4.11
N MET A 40 -13.20 -1.25 -3.49
CA MET A 40 -12.35 -0.13 -3.06
C MET A 40 -12.77 0.39 -1.70
N TYR A 41 -14.06 0.64 -1.52
CA TYR A 41 -14.60 1.00 -0.21
C TYR A 41 -16.07 0.64 -0.08
N THR A 42 -16.51 0.40 1.15
CA THR A 42 -17.92 0.13 1.44
C THR A 42 -18.73 1.43 1.56
N VAL A 43 -20.04 1.33 1.33
CA VAL A 43 -21.02 2.36 1.66
C VAL A 43 -22.09 1.71 2.53
N ASN A 44 -22.22 2.18 3.76
CA ASN A 44 -23.00 1.55 4.83
C ASN A 44 -22.59 0.08 5.03
N GLY A 45 -21.29 -0.18 5.03
CA GLY A 45 -20.74 -1.52 5.23
C GLY A 45 -20.86 -2.49 4.05
N GLN A 46 -21.39 -2.06 2.90
CA GLN A 46 -21.53 -2.92 1.72
C GLN A 46 -20.71 -2.41 0.52
N PHE A 47 -20.11 -3.35 -0.21
CA PHE A 47 -19.37 -3.06 -1.43
C PHE A 47 -20.32 -2.92 -2.64
N GLY A 48 -19.80 -2.39 -3.75
CA GLY A 48 -20.46 -2.38 -5.06
C GLY A 48 -21.05 -1.04 -5.48
N GLN A 49 -21.12 -0.06 -4.57
CA GLN A 49 -21.52 1.33 -4.89
C GLN A 49 -20.35 2.19 -5.40
N ASP A 50 -19.15 1.67 -5.30
CA ASP A 50 -17.87 2.30 -5.62
C ASP A 50 -17.41 2.01 -7.06
N ARG A 51 -18.32 1.61 -7.95
CA ARG A 51 -18.01 1.18 -9.34
C ARG A 51 -17.52 2.28 -10.27
N LYS A 52 -17.84 3.55 -10.00
CA LYS A 52 -17.34 4.69 -10.78
C LYS A 52 -16.07 5.22 -10.13
N ARG A 53 -14.92 4.90 -10.71
CA ARG A 53 -13.60 5.31 -10.20
C ARG A 53 -12.83 6.01 -11.30
N TRP A 54 -12.05 7.02 -10.92
CA TRP A 54 -11.27 7.78 -11.87
C TRP A 54 -9.95 7.08 -12.24
N THR A 55 -9.27 6.42 -11.29
CA THR A 55 -7.90 5.94 -11.52
C THR A 55 -7.69 4.44 -11.33
N HIS A 56 -8.63 3.71 -10.72
CA HIS A 56 -8.49 2.28 -10.47
C HIS A 56 -7.15 1.91 -9.76
N TRP A 57 -6.63 2.83 -8.94
CA TRP A 57 -5.28 2.77 -8.35
C TRP A 57 -5.12 1.65 -7.30
N CYS A 58 -6.23 1.20 -6.73
CA CYS A 58 -6.29 0.21 -5.67
C CYS A 58 -6.59 -1.21 -6.16
N ASP A 59 -6.76 -1.42 -7.47
CA ASP A 59 -7.29 -2.69 -8.00
C ASP A 59 -6.33 -3.87 -7.80
N GLY A 60 -5.03 -3.62 -7.57
CA GLY A 60 -4.07 -4.66 -7.21
C GLY A 60 -4.22 -5.22 -5.79
N PHE A 61 -4.83 -4.47 -4.86
CA PHE A 61 -4.90 -4.88 -3.46
C PHE A 61 -5.81 -6.09 -3.22
N TYR A 62 -6.86 -6.25 -4.02
CA TYR A 62 -7.80 -7.37 -3.88
C TYR A 62 -7.16 -8.72 -4.25
N PRO A 63 -6.60 -8.91 -5.46
CA PRO A 63 -5.76 -10.07 -5.75
C PRO A 63 -4.53 -10.15 -4.84
N GLY A 64 -4.00 -9.02 -4.36
CA GLY A 64 -2.88 -9.01 -3.42
C GLY A 64 -3.15 -9.72 -2.10
N MET A 65 -4.37 -9.57 -1.53
CA MET A 65 -4.77 -10.36 -0.36
C MET A 65 -4.81 -11.85 -0.66
N MET A 66 -5.31 -12.23 -1.85
CA MET A 66 -5.38 -13.64 -2.27
C MET A 66 -3.97 -14.24 -2.43
N PHE A 67 -3.00 -13.49 -2.95
CA PHE A 67 -1.60 -13.93 -2.96
C PHE A 67 -1.04 -14.15 -1.54
N ILE A 68 -1.37 -13.29 -0.57
CA ILE A 68 -0.96 -13.47 0.83
C ILE A 68 -1.59 -14.74 1.41
N PHE A 69 -2.88 -15.00 1.15
CA PHE A 69 -3.55 -16.21 1.60
C PHE A 69 -2.96 -17.48 0.95
N ALA A 70 -2.62 -17.42 -0.34
CA ALA A 70 -1.97 -18.52 -1.03
C ALA A 70 -0.61 -18.87 -0.38
N GLU A 71 0.21 -17.86 -0.09
CA GLU A 71 1.50 -18.04 0.59
C GLU A 71 1.32 -18.67 1.99
N ALA A 72 0.40 -18.12 2.78
CA ALA A 72 0.21 -18.51 4.18
C ALA A 72 -0.41 -19.91 4.33
N THR A 73 -1.32 -20.29 3.42
CA THR A 73 -2.11 -21.53 3.54
C THR A 73 -1.63 -22.66 2.63
N GLY A 74 -0.90 -22.35 1.57
CA GLY A 74 -0.52 -23.32 0.53
C GLY A 74 -1.68 -23.82 -0.33
N LYS A 75 -2.88 -23.24 -0.20
CA LYS A 75 -4.08 -23.62 -0.99
C LYS A 75 -4.00 -23.06 -2.40
N SER A 76 -4.08 -23.92 -3.40
CA SER A 76 -4.00 -23.51 -4.81
C SER A 76 -5.17 -22.63 -5.24
N GLU A 77 -6.35 -22.81 -4.65
CA GLU A 77 -7.55 -22.04 -5.00
C GLU A 77 -7.35 -20.53 -4.79
N TRP A 78 -6.58 -20.14 -3.76
CA TRP A 78 -6.23 -18.73 -3.55
C TRP A 78 -5.31 -18.20 -4.64
N LEU A 79 -4.33 -18.99 -5.06
CA LEU A 79 -3.42 -18.63 -6.14
C LEU A 79 -4.16 -18.48 -7.48
N ASP A 80 -5.09 -19.40 -7.77
CA ASP A 80 -5.91 -19.39 -8.98
C ASP A 80 -6.72 -18.08 -9.09
N GLN A 81 -7.39 -17.70 -7.99
CA GLN A 81 -8.16 -16.46 -7.92
C GLN A 81 -7.26 -15.23 -8.01
N ALA A 82 -6.13 -15.23 -7.29
CA ALA A 82 -5.17 -14.12 -7.32
C ALA A 82 -4.67 -13.84 -8.75
N VAL A 83 -4.30 -14.90 -9.49
CA VAL A 83 -3.85 -14.80 -10.88
C VAL A 83 -4.97 -14.35 -11.82
N ALA A 84 -6.20 -14.85 -11.62
CA ALA A 84 -7.35 -14.47 -12.43
C ALA A 84 -7.69 -12.97 -12.32
N TYR A 85 -7.60 -12.41 -11.11
CA TYR A 85 -7.81 -10.97 -10.87
C TYR A 85 -6.57 -10.11 -11.17
N ALA A 86 -5.35 -10.66 -11.11
CA ALA A 86 -4.14 -9.90 -11.45
C ALA A 86 -3.93 -9.77 -12.96
N THR A 87 -4.33 -10.77 -13.75
CA THR A 87 -4.06 -10.80 -15.21
C THR A 87 -4.70 -9.62 -15.96
N PRO A 88 -5.97 -9.23 -15.73
CA PRO A 88 -6.56 -8.06 -16.40
C PRO A 88 -5.85 -6.72 -16.09
N LEU A 89 -5.07 -6.65 -15.02
CA LEU A 89 -4.29 -5.45 -14.66
C LEU A 89 -3.00 -5.32 -15.49
N GLU A 90 -2.61 -6.34 -16.26
CA GLU A 90 -1.33 -6.39 -16.98
C GLU A 90 -1.14 -5.22 -17.95
N GLU A 91 -2.20 -4.79 -18.64
CA GLU A 91 -2.17 -3.68 -19.59
C GLU A 91 -1.79 -2.35 -18.92
N ARG A 92 -2.07 -2.20 -17.62
CA ARG A 92 -1.73 -1.00 -16.84
C ARG A 92 -0.23 -0.78 -16.69
N GLN A 93 0.62 -1.74 -17.07
CA GLN A 93 2.08 -1.56 -17.08
C GLN A 93 2.51 -0.42 -18.01
N TYR A 94 1.66 -0.04 -18.97
CA TYR A 94 1.86 1.07 -19.90
C TYR A 94 1.08 2.33 -19.51
N ASP A 95 0.35 2.34 -18.38
CA ASP A 95 -0.47 3.47 -17.97
C ASP A 95 0.40 4.66 -17.52
N ARG A 96 0.42 5.69 -18.36
CA ARG A 96 1.16 6.94 -18.16
C ARG A 96 0.34 8.03 -17.48
N ALA A 97 -0.94 7.80 -17.20
CA ALA A 97 -1.82 8.81 -16.60
C ALA A 97 -1.60 8.89 -15.08
N VAL A 98 -1.36 7.75 -14.42
CA VAL A 98 -1.25 7.64 -12.97
C VAL A 98 0.20 7.41 -12.48
N HIS A 99 0.42 7.52 -11.17
CA HIS A 99 1.70 7.18 -10.52
C HIS A 99 1.61 5.92 -9.63
N ASP A 100 0.49 5.20 -9.72
CA ASP A 100 0.09 4.14 -8.79
C ASP A 100 0.49 2.73 -9.25
N LEU A 101 1.46 2.62 -10.17
CA LEU A 101 1.81 1.31 -10.76
C LEU A 101 2.43 0.35 -9.74
N GLY A 102 3.09 0.86 -8.70
CA GLY A 102 3.58 0.01 -7.60
C GLY A 102 2.44 -0.58 -6.79
N PHE A 103 1.39 0.19 -6.49
CA PHE A 103 0.21 -0.34 -5.82
C PHE A 103 -0.44 -1.49 -6.59
N LEU A 104 -0.43 -1.43 -7.93
CA LEU A 104 -0.92 -2.52 -8.76
C LEU A 104 0.05 -3.70 -8.78
N PHE A 105 1.29 -3.48 -9.24
CA PHE A 105 2.19 -4.57 -9.61
C PHE A 105 3.00 -5.15 -8.45
N PHE A 106 3.26 -4.38 -7.38
CA PHE A 106 3.95 -4.93 -6.21
C PHE A 106 3.02 -5.72 -5.30
N SER A 107 1.73 -5.36 -5.25
CA SER A 107 0.73 -6.15 -4.55
C SER A 107 0.32 -7.40 -5.33
N THR A 108 0.59 -7.48 -6.63
CA THR A 108 0.22 -8.63 -7.49
C THR A 108 1.44 -9.35 -8.07
N TYR A 109 2.00 -8.87 -9.19
CA TYR A 109 3.05 -9.52 -9.97
C TYR A 109 4.32 -9.79 -9.15
N LEU A 110 4.75 -8.87 -8.28
CA LEU A 110 5.92 -9.11 -7.43
C LEU A 110 5.66 -10.22 -6.40
N ARG A 111 4.44 -10.31 -5.86
CA ARG A 111 4.05 -11.42 -4.98
C ARG A 111 3.98 -12.73 -5.74
N TRP A 112 3.41 -12.70 -6.94
CA TRP A 112 3.36 -13.87 -7.81
C TRP A 112 4.77 -14.39 -8.15
N LEU A 113 5.69 -13.49 -8.49
CA LEU A 113 7.10 -13.85 -8.71
C LEU A 113 7.72 -14.47 -7.45
N SER A 114 7.48 -13.88 -6.28
CA SER A 114 8.00 -14.35 -5.00
C SER A 114 7.48 -15.74 -4.61
N LEU A 115 6.28 -16.09 -5.08
CA LEU A 115 5.66 -17.41 -4.93
C LEU A 115 6.16 -18.45 -5.95
N GLY A 116 7.10 -18.09 -6.81
CA GLY A 116 7.64 -18.99 -7.83
C GLY A 116 6.82 -19.03 -9.12
N GLY A 117 6.06 -17.98 -9.43
CA GLY A 117 5.38 -17.84 -10.72
C GLY A 117 6.34 -17.84 -11.92
N PRO A 118 5.82 -18.00 -13.16
CA PRO A 118 6.63 -18.04 -14.37
C PRO A 118 7.40 -16.72 -14.58
N LYS A 119 8.68 -16.73 -14.22
CA LYS A 119 9.54 -15.52 -14.24
C LYS A 119 9.56 -14.85 -15.61
N ASP A 120 9.67 -15.63 -16.68
CA ASP A 120 9.79 -15.11 -18.04
C ASP A 120 8.54 -14.34 -18.51
N ARG A 121 7.37 -14.60 -17.90
CA ARG A 121 6.14 -13.82 -18.10
C ARG A 121 6.05 -12.62 -17.17
N ILE A 122 6.39 -12.80 -15.90
CA ILE A 122 6.11 -11.81 -14.84
C ILE A 122 7.15 -10.68 -14.81
N GLU A 123 8.42 -11.02 -14.98
CA GLU A 123 9.53 -10.07 -14.87
C GLU A 123 9.45 -8.92 -15.89
N PRO A 124 9.13 -9.17 -17.19
CA PRO A 124 8.96 -8.10 -18.17
C PRO A 124 7.90 -7.07 -17.75
N VAL A 125 6.80 -7.52 -17.15
CA VAL A 125 5.71 -6.66 -16.68
C VAL A 125 6.18 -5.71 -15.57
N LEU A 126 6.90 -6.25 -14.59
CA LEU A 126 7.46 -5.46 -13.49
C LEU A 126 8.52 -4.45 -13.98
N ILE A 127 9.38 -4.86 -14.91
CA ILE A 127 10.38 -3.99 -15.53
C ILE A 127 9.69 -2.86 -16.30
N GLN A 128 8.67 -3.18 -17.09
CA GLN A 128 7.93 -2.22 -17.90
C GLN A 128 7.19 -1.20 -17.03
N ALA A 129 6.51 -1.64 -15.98
CA ALA A 129 5.85 -0.73 -15.03
C ALA A 129 6.84 0.28 -14.42
N GLY A 130 8.05 -0.17 -14.04
CA GLY A 130 9.10 0.73 -13.54
C GLY A 130 9.60 1.73 -14.60
N LYS A 131 9.74 1.30 -15.86
CA LYS A 131 10.10 2.20 -16.98
C LYS A 131 9.00 3.23 -17.26
N THR A 132 7.74 2.82 -17.27
CA THR A 132 6.58 3.72 -17.44
C THR A 132 6.53 4.76 -16.33
N MET A 133 6.76 4.35 -15.08
CA MET A 133 6.85 5.28 -13.95
C MET A 133 8.00 6.28 -14.11
N ALA A 134 9.17 5.85 -14.56
CA ALA A 134 10.33 6.73 -14.78
C ALA A 134 10.05 7.86 -15.79
N MET A 135 9.13 7.66 -16.74
CA MET A 135 8.72 8.71 -17.69
C MET A 135 7.99 9.90 -17.04
N ARG A 136 7.60 9.79 -15.77
CA ARG A 136 6.98 10.87 -14.99
C ARG A 136 8.01 11.82 -14.36
N PHE A 137 9.30 11.59 -14.59
CA PHE A 137 10.35 12.37 -13.94
C PHE A 137 10.40 13.81 -14.45
N MET A 138 10.43 14.73 -13.49
CA MET A 138 10.56 16.16 -13.71
C MET A 138 12.01 16.55 -13.45
N GLU A 139 12.80 16.70 -14.52
CA GLU A 139 14.25 16.88 -14.42
C GLU A 139 14.62 18.09 -13.54
N LYS A 140 14.00 19.26 -13.71
CA LYS A 140 14.41 20.45 -12.95
C LYS A 140 14.20 20.31 -11.44
N GLY A 141 13.03 19.82 -11.03
CA GLY A 141 12.71 19.61 -9.61
C GLY A 141 13.21 18.28 -9.04
N GLN A 142 13.66 17.36 -9.89
CA GLN A 142 14.22 16.07 -9.52
C GLN A 142 13.21 15.19 -8.76
N TYR A 143 11.97 15.06 -9.27
CA TYR A 143 10.91 14.25 -8.69
C TYR A 143 10.01 13.58 -9.74
N LEU A 144 9.30 12.53 -9.36
CA LEU A 144 8.22 11.94 -10.15
C LEU A 144 6.94 12.72 -9.90
N ARG A 145 6.28 13.23 -10.95
CA ARG A 145 5.04 14.01 -10.80
C ARG A 145 3.83 13.15 -10.43
N SER A 146 2.91 13.71 -9.64
CA SER A 146 1.62 13.13 -9.32
C SER A 146 0.70 13.11 -10.55
N PHE A 147 -0.50 12.55 -10.42
CA PHE A 147 -1.50 12.57 -11.50
C PHE A 147 -2.22 13.93 -11.61
N VAL A 148 -2.08 14.81 -10.60
CA VAL A 148 -2.78 16.10 -10.56
C VAL A 148 -2.21 17.04 -11.61
N GLU A 149 -0.90 17.29 -11.55
CA GLU A 149 -0.21 18.18 -12.49
C GLU A 149 1.31 17.96 -12.46
N PRO A 150 2.06 18.44 -13.48
CA PRO A 150 3.52 18.33 -13.49
C PRO A 150 4.22 18.96 -12.29
N ALA A 151 3.67 20.03 -11.71
CA ALA A 151 4.25 20.74 -10.57
C ALA A 151 4.10 20.00 -9.23
N SER A 152 3.32 18.92 -9.19
CA SER A 152 2.90 18.25 -7.96
C SER A 152 3.68 16.96 -7.69
N LEU A 153 4.15 16.79 -6.45
CA LEU A 153 4.74 15.57 -5.90
C LEU A 153 3.90 15.10 -4.71
N PHE A 154 3.37 13.88 -4.76
CA PHE A 154 2.63 13.27 -3.65
C PHE A 154 3.48 12.26 -2.87
N ILE A 155 3.21 12.14 -1.56
CA ILE A 155 3.93 11.22 -0.68
C ILE A 155 3.67 9.73 -0.99
N ASP A 156 2.50 9.38 -1.52
CA ASP A 156 2.14 8.00 -1.93
C ASP A 156 3.02 7.47 -3.08
N ILE A 157 3.71 8.33 -3.83
CA ILE A 157 4.71 7.91 -4.81
C ILE A 157 5.85 7.12 -4.13
N MET A 158 6.11 7.34 -2.83
CA MET A 158 7.05 6.50 -2.07
C MET A 158 6.64 5.03 -1.97
N MET A 159 5.35 4.71 -2.12
CA MET A 159 4.87 3.33 -2.23
C MET A 159 5.10 2.74 -3.62
N ASN A 160 5.35 3.58 -4.61
CA ASN A 160 5.43 3.23 -6.03
C ASN A 160 6.87 3.28 -6.57
N VAL A 161 7.75 4.08 -5.97
CA VAL A 161 9.15 4.26 -6.41
C VAL A 161 9.95 2.95 -6.42
N GLY A 162 9.54 1.97 -5.60
CA GLY A 162 10.13 0.64 -5.59
C GLY A 162 10.11 -0.06 -6.95
N THR A 163 9.14 0.27 -7.82
CA THR A 163 9.06 -0.27 -9.20
C THR A 163 10.24 0.16 -10.06
N LEU A 164 10.70 1.41 -9.92
CA LEU A 164 11.90 1.89 -10.62
C LEU A 164 13.15 1.19 -10.08
N PHE A 165 13.28 1.05 -8.75
CA PHE A 165 14.40 0.30 -8.18
C PHE A 165 14.41 -1.14 -8.68
N HIS A 166 13.26 -1.81 -8.72
CA HIS A 166 13.17 -3.17 -9.26
C HIS A 166 13.58 -3.21 -10.73
N SER A 167 13.01 -2.36 -11.59
CA SER A 167 13.33 -2.30 -13.02
C SER A 167 14.82 -2.03 -13.28
N GLY A 168 15.39 -1.01 -12.61
CA GLY A 168 16.79 -0.65 -12.76
C GLY A 168 17.76 -1.73 -12.24
N LEU A 169 17.45 -2.39 -11.11
CA LEU A 169 18.28 -3.47 -10.57
C LEU A 169 18.26 -4.71 -11.45
N GLN A 170 17.11 -5.07 -12.02
CA GLN A 170 16.96 -6.27 -12.85
C GLN A 170 17.57 -6.11 -14.24
N THR A 171 17.55 -4.90 -14.78
CA THR A 171 18.09 -4.59 -16.12
C THR A 171 19.52 -4.06 -16.10
N GLY A 172 20.01 -3.59 -14.95
CA GLY A 172 21.27 -2.85 -14.85
C GLY A 172 21.18 -1.41 -15.36
N ASP A 173 19.97 -0.87 -15.57
CA ASP A 173 19.75 0.50 -16.04
C ASP A 173 20.04 1.53 -14.94
N SER A 174 21.24 2.11 -14.98
CA SER A 174 21.68 3.11 -14.02
C SER A 174 20.87 4.42 -14.08
N HIS A 175 20.26 4.74 -15.22
CA HIS A 175 19.47 5.95 -15.36
C HIS A 175 18.13 5.83 -14.60
N VAL A 176 17.45 4.69 -14.72
CA VAL A 176 16.22 4.41 -13.95
C VAL A 176 16.50 4.41 -12.44
N LEU A 177 17.65 3.85 -12.02
CA LEU A 177 18.08 3.89 -10.61
C LEU A 177 18.34 5.32 -10.12
N ASP A 178 19.01 6.14 -10.93
CA ASP A 178 19.28 7.54 -10.59
C ASP A 178 17.97 8.33 -10.42
N ILE A 179 17.00 8.18 -11.35
CA ILE A 179 15.66 8.78 -11.22
C ILE A 179 15.00 8.41 -9.89
N ALA A 180 14.99 7.13 -9.54
CA ALA A 180 14.41 6.65 -8.29
C ALA A 180 15.09 7.28 -7.06
N HIS A 181 16.42 7.31 -7.06
CA HIS A 181 17.20 7.92 -5.99
C HIS A 181 16.92 9.42 -5.84
N ARG A 182 16.90 10.16 -6.95
CA ARG A 182 16.65 11.60 -6.95
C ARG A 182 15.25 11.92 -6.47
N HIS A 183 14.24 11.15 -6.87
CA HIS A 183 12.89 11.29 -6.33
C HIS A 183 12.87 11.09 -4.81
N CYS A 184 13.44 9.99 -4.28
CA CYS A 184 13.47 9.74 -2.84
C CYS A 184 14.18 10.88 -2.07
N LEU A 185 15.29 11.40 -2.59
CA LEU A 185 16.03 12.50 -1.97
C LEU A 185 15.24 13.81 -1.99
N THR A 186 14.52 14.10 -3.08
CA THR A 186 13.63 15.26 -3.15
C THR A 186 12.46 15.11 -2.21
N THR A 187 11.77 13.97 -2.19
CA THR A 187 10.68 13.70 -1.25
C THR A 187 11.13 13.86 0.20
N ARG A 188 12.30 13.31 0.57
CA ARG A 188 12.89 13.48 1.90
C ARG A 188 13.13 14.95 2.24
N ARG A 189 13.57 15.76 1.27
CA ARG A 189 13.88 17.19 1.48
C ARG A 189 12.63 18.07 1.57
N THR A 190 11.58 17.76 0.82
CA THR A 190 10.46 18.69 0.59
C THR A 190 9.15 18.25 1.26
N ILE A 191 8.95 16.96 1.51
CA ILE A 191 7.75 16.42 2.14
C ILE A 191 7.97 16.10 3.61
N VAL A 192 9.07 15.41 3.93
CA VAL A 192 9.38 14.98 5.29
C VAL A 192 9.90 16.18 6.09
N ARG A 193 9.30 16.43 7.25
CA ARG A 193 9.68 17.52 8.15
C ARG A 193 10.71 17.05 9.17
N ALA A 194 11.37 18.01 9.82
CA ALA A 194 12.46 17.74 10.76
C ALA A 194 12.04 16.91 11.99
N ASP A 195 10.77 16.99 12.38
CA ASP A 195 10.18 16.21 13.47
C ASP A 195 9.75 14.79 13.06
N GLY A 196 9.81 14.47 11.76
CA GLY A 196 9.35 13.18 11.21
C GLY A 196 7.91 13.14 10.75
N SER A 197 7.15 14.23 10.93
CA SER A 197 5.85 14.38 10.26
C SER A 197 6.03 14.57 8.75
N THR A 198 4.93 14.45 8.01
CA THR A 198 4.95 14.59 6.54
C THR A 198 3.85 15.51 6.06
N ALA A 199 4.15 16.34 5.07
CA ALA A 199 3.12 16.88 4.20
C ALA A 199 2.52 15.76 3.32
N HIS A 200 1.38 16.04 2.69
CA HIS A 200 0.83 15.15 1.67
C HIS A 200 1.44 15.46 0.30
N GLU A 201 1.53 16.74 -0.06
CA GLU A 201 1.99 17.21 -1.36
C GLU A 201 3.05 18.30 -1.21
N ALA A 202 3.99 18.34 -2.16
CA ALA A 202 4.89 19.46 -2.40
C ALA A 202 4.68 19.97 -3.83
N LEU A 203 4.59 21.30 -3.97
CA LEU A 203 4.43 21.98 -5.25
C LEU A 203 5.72 22.66 -5.65
N PHE A 204 6.07 22.58 -6.93
CA PHE A 204 7.34 23.03 -7.48
C PHE A 204 7.16 24.06 -8.58
N ASP A 205 8.11 24.97 -8.68
CA ASP A 205 8.28 25.81 -9.85
C ASP A 205 8.86 24.97 -11.01
N LEU A 206 8.17 24.94 -12.14
CA LEU A 206 8.58 24.12 -13.29
C LEU A 206 9.79 24.69 -14.05
N GLU A 207 10.09 25.98 -13.87
CA GLU A 207 11.21 26.64 -14.54
C GLU A 207 12.50 26.51 -13.74
N THR A 208 12.45 26.67 -12.42
CA THR A 208 13.63 26.64 -11.53
C THR A 208 13.82 25.27 -10.86
N GLY A 209 12.76 24.50 -10.67
CA GLY A 209 12.78 23.26 -9.89
C GLY A 209 12.69 23.49 -8.37
N GLU A 210 12.49 24.72 -7.92
CA GLU A 210 12.38 25.03 -6.50
C GLU A 210 11.05 24.53 -5.92
N CYS A 211 11.09 23.96 -4.71
CA CYS A 211 9.88 23.63 -3.97
C CYS A 211 9.27 24.91 -3.42
N LEU A 212 8.07 25.27 -3.89
CA LEU A 212 7.38 26.50 -3.54
C LEU A 212 6.67 26.39 -2.20
N ARG A 213 5.93 25.30 -1.98
CA ARG A 213 5.17 25.07 -0.74
C ARG A 213 4.74 23.63 -0.55
N GLN A 214 4.44 23.29 0.69
CA GLN A 214 3.68 22.09 1.05
C GLN A 214 2.18 22.34 0.90
N SER A 215 1.43 21.26 0.67
CA SER A 215 0.00 21.28 0.35
C SER A 215 -0.65 19.94 0.76
N THR A 216 -1.96 19.84 0.59
CA THR A 216 -2.69 18.60 0.81
C THR A 216 -3.99 18.54 0.01
N HIS A 217 -4.36 17.33 -0.42
CA HIS A 217 -5.69 17.04 -0.96
C HIS A 217 -6.61 16.33 0.05
N GLN A 218 -6.04 15.61 1.02
CA GLN A 218 -6.77 14.69 1.91
C GLN A 218 -6.56 14.96 3.40
N GLY A 219 -5.46 15.62 3.77
CA GLY A 219 -5.16 16.03 5.14
C GLY A 219 -5.98 17.24 5.58
N TYR A 220 -5.87 17.59 6.85
CA TYR A 220 -6.59 18.70 7.44
C TYR A 220 -6.15 20.07 6.90
N ARG A 221 -4.84 20.30 6.77
CA ARG A 221 -4.23 21.51 6.22
C ARG A 221 -2.92 21.17 5.51
N GLY A 222 -2.38 22.08 4.70
CA GLY A 222 -1.10 21.84 4.01
C GLY A 222 0.09 21.67 4.97
N ASP A 223 -0.01 22.20 6.18
CA ASP A 223 0.98 22.08 7.25
C ASP A 223 0.64 20.98 8.28
N SER A 224 -0.49 20.28 8.13
CA SER A 224 -0.83 19.16 9.01
C SER A 224 -0.08 17.88 8.65
N CYS A 225 -0.17 16.88 9.53
CA CYS A 225 0.29 15.51 9.29
C CYS A 225 -0.90 14.58 9.08
N TRP A 226 -1.24 14.36 7.81
CA TRP A 226 -2.22 13.34 7.44
C TRP A 226 -1.68 11.94 7.71
N SER A 227 -2.39 11.13 8.48
CA SER A 227 -1.81 9.91 9.07
C SER A 227 -1.44 8.85 8.04
N ARG A 228 -2.27 8.67 7.01
CA ARG A 228 -1.96 7.74 5.92
C ARG A 228 -0.77 8.20 5.07
N GLY A 229 -0.58 9.51 4.89
CA GLY A 229 0.59 10.07 4.22
C GLY A 229 1.88 9.75 4.96
N LEU A 230 1.86 9.88 6.29
CA LEU A 230 2.99 9.46 7.15
C LEU A 230 3.27 7.97 7.03
N ALA A 231 2.21 7.14 7.04
CA ALA A 231 2.33 5.70 6.90
C ALA A 231 2.93 5.29 5.53
N TRP A 232 2.57 5.98 4.44
CA TRP A 232 3.19 5.81 3.13
C TRP A 232 4.67 6.17 3.11
N SER A 233 5.05 7.27 3.76
CA SER A 233 6.46 7.64 3.90
C SER A 233 7.26 6.57 4.64
N LEU A 234 6.78 6.16 5.83
CA LEU A 234 7.41 5.15 6.66
C LEU A 234 7.62 3.84 5.90
N TYR A 235 6.56 3.34 5.25
CA TYR A 235 6.61 2.10 4.49
C TYR A 235 7.54 2.24 3.27
N GLY A 236 7.35 3.28 2.47
CA GLY A 236 8.08 3.49 1.21
C GLY A 236 9.58 3.70 1.41
N PHE A 237 10.00 4.47 2.42
CA PHE A 237 11.43 4.61 2.75
C PHE A 237 12.03 3.32 3.32
N THR A 238 11.27 2.55 4.10
CA THR A 238 11.70 1.22 4.58
C THR A 238 11.97 0.27 3.40
N ARG A 239 11.05 0.20 2.43
CA ARG A 239 11.23 -0.61 1.22
C ARG A 239 12.39 -0.12 0.35
N SER A 240 12.51 1.19 0.17
CA SER A 240 13.62 1.79 -0.56
C SER A 240 14.97 1.42 0.07
N TYR A 241 15.07 1.44 1.40
CA TYR A 241 16.27 0.95 2.10
C TYR A 241 16.50 -0.55 1.87
N GLN A 242 15.47 -1.39 1.96
CA GLN A 242 15.62 -2.83 1.74
C GLN A 242 16.15 -3.15 0.33
N GLN A 243 15.73 -2.39 -0.69
CA GLN A 243 16.18 -2.57 -2.07
C GLN A 243 17.58 -2.01 -2.34
N THR A 244 17.98 -0.92 -1.67
CA THR A 244 19.19 -0.15 -2.05
C THR A 244 20.29 -0.12 -1.00
N ARG A 245 19.95 -0.43 0.26
CA ARG A 245 20.83 -0.33 1.45
C ARG A 245 21.41 1.07 1.71
N ARG A 246 20.77 2.13 1.19
CA ARG A 246 21.16 3.52 1.43
C ARG A 246 20.73 4.03 2.80
N GLY A 247 21.70 4.46 3.61
CA GLY A 247 21.49 4.87 5.01
C GLY A 247 20.47 6.00 5.17
N GLU A 248 20.44 6.97 4.25
CA GLU A 248 19.51 8.10 4.32
C GLU A 248 18.03 7.68 4.26
N TYR A 249 17.72 6.55 3.63
CA TYR A 249 16.35 6.01 3.58
C TYR A 249 15.98 5.32 4.89
N LEU A 250 16.91 4.61 5.50
CA LEU A 250 16.71 4.02 6.84
C LEU A 250 16.51 5.13 7.89
N GLU A 251 17.34 6.17 7.85
CA GLU A 251 17.21 7.33 8.74
C GLU A 251 15.83 7.99 8.61
N THR A 252 15.36 8.17 7.38
CA THR A 252 14.04 8.79 7.12
C THR A 252 12.90 7.91 7.61
N ALA A 253 12.96 6.60 7.35
CA ALA A 253 11.96 5.66 7.85
C ALA A 253 11.91 5.61 9.38
N MET A 254 13.07 5.61 10.05
CA MET A 254 13.17 5.68 11.52
C MET A 254 12.61 7.00 12.06
N LEU A 255 12.87 8.12 11.39
CA LEU A 255 12.34 9.42 11.78
C LEU A 255 10.80 9.45 11.67
N ASN A 256 10.22 8.91 10.59
CA ASN A 256 8.76 8.78 10.46
C ASN A 256 8.17 7.83 11.50
N ALA A 257 8.86 6.72 11.81
CA ALA A 257 8.44 5.77 12.82
C ALA A 257 8.45 6.37 14.23
N ASP A 258 9.50 7.11 14.58
CA ASP A 258 9.61 7.79 15.87
C ASP A 258 8.45 8.79 16.05
N TYR A 259 8.15 9.63 15.05
CA TYR A 259 6.98 10.52 15.09
C TYR A 259 5.66 9.73 15.23
N TYR A 260 5.48 8.65 14.48
CA TYR A 260 4.28 7.82 14.55
C TYR A 260 4.06 7.26 15.97
N LEU A 261 5.11 6.70 16.58
CA LEU A 261 5.06 6.14 17.94
C LEU A 261 4.79 7.21 19.01
N GLU A 262 5.37 8.40 18.86
CA GLU A 262 5.25 9.49 19.83
C GLU A 262 3.87 10.18 19.80
N ASN A 263 3.23 10.23 18.62
CA ASN A 263 2.00 11.00 18.41
C ASN A 263 0.74 10.14 18.27
N THR A 264 0.87 8.82 18.06
CA THR A 264 -0.27 7.89 18.04
C THR A 264 -0.68 7.52 19.46
N PRO A 265 -1.99 7.43 19.77
CA PRO A 265 -2.46 6.88 21.04
C PRO A 265 -1.84 5.53 21.39
N ALA A 266 -1.75 5.22 22.69
CA ALA A 266 -1.04 4.02 23.18
C ALA A 266 -1.65 2.69 22.68
N ASP A 267 -2.87 2.69 22.15
CA ASP A 267 -3.49 1.52 21.53
C ASP A 267 -3.08 1.31 20.07
N GLY A 268 -2.23 2.19 19.52
CA GLY A 268 -1.61 2.08 18.22
C GLY A 268 -2.51 2.43 17.04
N VAL A 269 -3.71 2.98 17.27
CA VAL A 269 -4.64 3.39 16.22
C VAL A 269 -4.60 4.90 16.03
N THR A 270 -4.06 5.33 14.89
CA THR A 270 -3.86 6.75 14.58
C THR A 270 -5.19 7.50 14.32
N PRO A 271 -5.27 8.80 14.66
CA PRO A 271 -6.28 9.68 14.07
C PRO A 271 -6.15 9.72 12.54
N TRP A 272 -7.17 10.22 11.84
CA TRP A 272 -7.10 10.46 10.40
C TRP A 272 -6.06 11.55 10.03
N ASP A 273 -5.82 12.50 10.94
CA ASP A 273 -4.82 13.56 10.84
C ASP A 273 -4.39 13.99 12.26
N TYR A 274 -3.09 14.13 12.49
CA TYR A 274 -2.52 14.44 13.82
C TYR A 274 -2.76 15.89 14.28
N ASP A 275 -3.13 16.79 13.37
CA ASP A 275 -3.38 18.21 13.67
C ASP A 275 -4.86 18.61 13.50
N ALA A 276 -5.73 17.62 13.30
CA ALA A 276 -7.18 17.79 13.33
C ALA A 276 -7.66 18.41 14.67
N PRO A 277 -8.76 19.19 14.66
CA PRO A 277 -9.30 19.81 15.86
C PRO A 277 -9.83 18.76 16.86
N GLU A 278 -9.92 19.10 18.14
CA GLU A 278 -10.41 18.15 19.16
C GLU A 278 -11.93 17.86 19.07
N SER A 279 -12.70 18.71 18.39
CA SER A 279 -14.15 18.54 18.24
C SER A 279 -14.66 18.98 16.88
N GLY A 280 -15.89 18.56 16.54
CA GLY A 280 -16.54 18.84 15.26
C GLY A 280 -16.50 17.66 14.27
N PRO A 281 -17.00 17.84 13.04
CA PRO A 281 -17.11 16.77 12.04
C PRO A 281 -15.75 16.30 11.48
N LEU A 282 -14.70 17.10 11.66
CA LEU A 282 -13.32 16.78 11.28
C LEU A 282 -12.46 16.52 12.53
N ALA A 283 -13.07 16.11 13.65
CA ALA A 283 -12.35 15.94 14.90
C ALA A 283 -11.25 14.88 14.81
N LYS A 284 -10.17 15.07 15.58
CA LYS A 284 -9.08 14.12 15.74
C LYS A 284 -9.52 12.76 16.29
N SER A 285 -10.66 12.70 16.99
CA SER A 285 -11.27 11.45 17.44
C SER A 285 -11.69 10.51 16.29
N GLN A 286 -11.85 11.04 15.07
CA GLN A 286 -11.96 10.22 13.87
C GLN A 286 -10.63 9.49 13.64
N VAL A 287 -10.66 8.17 13.68
CA VAL A 287 -9.50 7.33 13.35
C VAL A 287 -9.45 7.03 11.85
N ASP A 288 -8.27 6.61 11.40
CA ASP A 288 -8.10 5.95 10.11
C ASP A 288 -7.38 4.61 10.30
N THR A 289 -8.15 3.53 10.32
CA THR A 289 -7.61 2.18 10.53
C THR A 289 -6.72 1.71 9.38
N SER A 290 -6.87 2.29 8.18
CA SER A 290 -5.98 2.00 7.07
C SER A 290 -4.56 2.50 7.32
N ALA A 291 -4.40 3.74 7.80
CA ALA A 291 -3.10 4.29 8.20
C ALA A 291 -2.43 3.44 9.28
N ALA A 292 -3.20 2.97 10.27
CA ALA A 292 -2.69 2.09 11.31
C ALA A 292 -2.21 0.73 10.76
N ALA A 293 -2.95 0.13 9.83
CA ALA A 293 -2.57 -1.14 9.20
C ALA A 293 -1.29 -1.00 8.34
N ILE A 294 -1.19 0.08 7.56
CA ILE A 294 -0.01 0.40 6.74
C ILE A 294 1.22 0.61 7.63
N ALA A 295 1.08 1.43 8.68
CA ALA A 295 2.16 1.72 9.60
C ALA A 295 2.60 0.46 10.34
N ALA A 296 1.67 -0.39 10.82
CA ALA A 296 2.01 -1.67 11.44
C ALA A 296 2.82 -2.57 10.48
N SER A 297 2.40 -2.67 9.22
CA SER A 297 3.14 -3.45 8.22
C SER A 297 4.56 -2.90 7.98
N GLY A 298 4.68 -1.58 7.84
CA GLY A 298 5.97 -0.91 7.64
C GLY A 298 6.90 -1.00 8.85
N LEU A 299 6.36 -0.87 10.07
CA LEU A 299 7.10 -1.02 11.33
C LEU A 299 7.66 -2.43 11.51
N LEU A 300 6.90 -3.47 11.12
CA LEU A 300 7.39 -4.85 11.13
C LEU A 300 8.58 -5.03 10.20
N ASP A 301 8.52 -4.50 8.98
CA ASP A 301 9.65 -4.54 8.04
C ASP A 301 10.85 -3.74 8.56
N LEU A 302 10.61 -2.53 9.08
CA LEU A 302 11.64 -1.65 9.62
C LEU A 302 12.37 -2.31 10.80
N ALA A 303 11.63 -2.97 11.69
CA ALA A 303 12.19 -3.71 12.82
C ALA A 303 13.16 -4.83 12.41
N THR A 304 13.07 -5.36 11.19
CA THR A 304 14.01 -6.39 10.70
C THR A 304 15.36 -5.83 10.25
N VAL A 305 15.44 -4.52 10.00
CA VAL A 305 16.61 -3.89 9.36
C VAL A 305 17.27 -2.79 10.19
N VAL A 306 16.62 -2.34 11.28
CA VAL A 306 17.18 -1.37 12.22
C VAL A 306 18.28 -2.02 13.08
N PRO A 307 19.50 -1.44 13.13
CA PRO A 307 20.60 -2.00 13.92
C PRO A 307 20.38 -1.90 15.45
N ASP A 308 19.74 -0.82 15.91
CA ASP A 308 19.41 -0.62 17.32
C ASP A 308 18.29 -1.58 17.74
N ARG A 309 18.65 -2.59 18.54
CA ARG A 309 17.73 -3.62 19.01
C ARG A 309 16.59 -3.08 19.87
N THR A 310 16.81 -1.99 20.61
CA THR A 310 15.79 -1.35 21.44
C THR A 310 14.76 -0.68 20.56
N LYS A 311 15.19 0.10 19.56
CA LYS A 311 14.28 0.70 18.57
C LYS A 311 13.55 -0.36 17.75
N ALA A 312 14.27 -1.37 17.24
CA ALA A 312 13.68 -2.48 16.52
C ALA A 312 12.59 -3.20 17.35
N ARG A 313 12.83 -3.39 18.65
CA ARG A 313 11.82 -3.93 19.57
C ARG A 313 10.64 -2.98 19.73
N ALA A 314 10.87 -1.69 19.94
CA ALA A 314 9.80 -0.70 20.09
C ALA A 314 8.89 -0.67 18.85
N TYR A 315 9.45 -0.62 17.65
CA TYR A 315 8.68 -0.63 16.40
C TYR A 315 7.83 -1.89 16.24
N ARG A 316 8.43 -3.07 16.47
CA ARG A 316 7.72 -4.35 16.36
C ARG A 316 6.61 -4.46 17.41
N ASP A 317 6.90 -4.13 18.67
CA ASP A 317 5.95 -4.26 19.77
C ASP A 317 4.79 -3.26 19.56
N PHE A 318 5.06 -2.04 19.06
CA PHE A 318 4.00 -1.08 18.68
C PHE A 318 3.14 -1.60 17.53
N ALA A 319 3.73 -2.23 16.51
CA ALA A 319 2.97 -2.86 15.44
C ALA A 319 2.05 -3.98 15.95
N TYR A 320 2.50 -4.80 16.90
CA TYR A 320 1.65 -5.80 17.55
C TYR A 320 0.50 -5.17 18.33
N THR A 321 0.75 -4.10 19.08
CA THR A 321 -0.31 -3.35 19.78
C THR A 321 -1.35 -2.82 18.80
N SER A 322 -0.93 -2.18 17.70
CA SER A 322 -1.84 -1.72 16.64
C SER A 322 -2.68 -2.86 16.09
N LEU A 323 -2.07 -4.00 15.74
CA LEU A 323 -2.80 -5.13 15.16
C LEU A 323 -3.80 -5.78 16.12
N VAL A 324 -3.46 -5.87 17.41
CA VAL A 324 -4.38 -6.35 18.44
C VAL A 324 -5.56 -5.39 18.59
N SER A 325 -5.33 -4.08 18.61
CA SER A 325 -6.40 -3.07 18.67
C SER A 325 -7.29 -3.08 17.42
N LEU A 326 -6.70 -3.16 16.23
CA LEU A 326 -7.44 -3.30 14.97
C LEU A 326 -8.33 -4.55 15.00
N THR A 327 -7.78 -5.69 15.43
CA THR A 327 -8.51 -6.95 15.53
C THR A 327 -9.66 -6.90 16.56
N THR A 328 -9.43 -6.28 17.72
CA THR A 328 -10.38 -6.34 18.83
C THR A 328 -11.45 -5.25 18.80
N LYS A 329 -11.20 -4.15 18.08
CA LYS A 329 -12.09 -2.97 18.07
C LYS A 329 -12.67 -2.66 16.69
N TYR A 330 -12.04 -3.09 15.61
CA TYR A 330 -12.39 -2.64 14.25
C TYR A 330 -12.61 -3.77 13.24
N LEU A 331 -12.52 -5.04 13.64
CA LEU A 331 -12.80 -6.16 12.75
C LEU A 331 -14.27 -6.11 12.27
N GLY A 332 -14.49 -6.42 11.00
CA GLY A 332 -15.78 -6.23 10.34
C GLY A 332 -16.96 -6.94 11.03
N ASN A 333 -16.72 -8.10 11.66
CA ASN A 333 -17.73 -8.85 12.41
C ASN A 333 -18.31 -8.11 13.64
N LEU A 334 -17.66 -7.05 14.11
CA LEU A 334 -18.15 -6.19 15.18
C LEU A 334 -19.22 -5.21 14.69
N THR A 335 -19.42 -5.10 13.37
CA THR A 335 -20.41 -4.23 12.74
C THR A 335 -21.46 -5.09 12.02
N PRO A 336 -22.76 -4.98 12.37
CA PRO A 336 -23.81 -5.75 11.71
C PRO A 336 -23.85 -5.50 10.19
N ASN A 337 -23.99 -6.57 9.40
CA ASN A 337 -24.09 -6.54 7.94
C ASN A 337 -22.88 -5.92 7.22
N PHE A 338 -21.70 -5.93 7.84
CA PHE A 338 -20.48 -5.37 7.28
C PHE A 338 -19.71 -6.40 6.45
N GLU A 339 -19.38 -6.04 5.21
CA GLU A 339 -18.75 -6.94 4.23
C GLU A 339 -17.23 -6.82 4.19
N GLY A 340 -16.68 -5.74 4.73
CA GLY A 340 -15.24 -5.55 4.85
C GLY A 340 -14.61 -6.44 5.91
N VAL A 341 -13.30 -6.62 5.80
CA VAL A 341 -12.43 -7.20 6.82
C VAL A 341 -12.25 -6.22 7.98
N LEU A 342 -12.02 -4.93 7.68
CA LEU A 342 -11.61 -3.92 8.65
C LEU A 342 -12.45 -2.66 8.50
N ASN A 343 -13.14 -2.26 9.56
CA ASN A 343 -13.93 -1.02 9.62
C ASN A 343 -13.06 0.15 10.11
N GLY A 344 -13.58 1.38 10.05
CA GLY A 344 -12.95 2.58 10.59
C GLY A 344 -11.93 3.23 9.66
N GLY A 345 -11.91 2.85 8.38
CA GLY A 345 -11.08 3.49 7.37
C GLY A 345 -11.61 4.88 6.99
N VAL A 346 -10.73 5.68 6.39
CA VAL A 346 -11.06 6.99 5.84
C VAL A 346 -10.46 7.14 4.43
N TYR A 347 -11.25 7.00 3.36
CA TYR A 347 -10.70 7.25 2.01
C TYR A 347 -10.47 8.76 1.77
N HIS A 348 -11.50 9.60 1.88
CA HIS A 348 -11.36 11.04 1.70
C HIS A 348 -12.38 11.79 2.56
N ILE A 349 -11.92 12.30 3.70
CA ILE A 349 -12.82 12.88 4.71
C ILE A 349 -13.58 14.11 4.20
N HIS A 350 -12.89 15.03 3.51
CA HIS A 350 -13.51 16.27 2.98
C HIS A 350 -14.56 16.02 1.88
N LYS A 351 -14.53 14.83 1.26
CA LYS A 351 -15.52 14.41 0.26
C LYS A 351 -16.52 13.38 0.81
N ASN A 352 -16.41 13.06 2.10
CA ASN A 352 -17.18 12.01 2.76
C ASN A 352 -17.15 10.66 2.02
N LEU A 353 -15.98 10.27 1.50
CA LEU A 353 -15.80 8.99 0.81
C LEU A 353 -15.11 8.01 1.75
N GLY A 354 -15.71 6.84 1.92
CA GLY A 354 -15.17 5.76 2.73
C GLY A 354 -14.79 6.19 4.15
N VAL A 355 -15.61 7.00 4.82
CA VAL A 355 -15.40 7.49 6.18
C VAL A 355 -16.17 6.59 7.15
N HIS A 356 -15.46 5.95 8.10
CA HIS A 356 -16.02 4.86 8.91
C HIS A 356 -16.48 3.67 8.07
N GLU A 357 -15.69 3.34 7.06
CA GLU A 357 -15.99 2.27 6.11
C GLU A 357 -14.77 1.37 5.95
N ALA A 358 -14.96 0.22 5.32
CA ALA A 358 -13.85 -0.57 4.84
C ALA A 358 -13.24 0.14 3.63
N VAL A 359 -11.91 0.12 3.57
CA VAL A 359 -11.14 0.61 2.43
C VAL A 359 -10.12 -0.45 2.04
N LEU A 360 -10.14 -0.88 0.78
CA LEU A 360 -9.45 -2.09 0.33
C LEU A 360 -7.93 -2.03 0.56
N PHE A 361 -7.33 -0.86 0.39
CA PHE A 361 -5.91 -0.67 0.69
C PHE A 361 -5.61 -0.90 2.17
N GLY A 362 -6.49 -0.43 3.08
CA GLY A 362 -6.38 -0.71 4.52
C GLY A 362 -6.49 -2.20 4.83
N GLU A 363 -7.42 -2.90 4.18
CA GLU A 363 -7.59 -4.35 4.34
C GLU A 363 -6.38 -5.14 3.84
N TYR A 364 -5.84 -4.78 2.67
CA TYR A 364 -4.62 -5.40 2.15
C TYR A 364 -3.44 -5.24 3.10
N PHE A 365 -3.18 -4.03 3.58
CA PHE A 365 -2.06 -3.81 4.51
C PHE A 365 -2.32 -4.43 5.88
N PHE A 366 -3.58 -4.58 6.29
CA PHE A 366 -3.94 -5.31 7.51
C PHE A 366 -3.62 -6.80 7.35
N VAL A 367 -4.04 -7.43 6.26
CA VAL A 367 -3.72 -8.83 5.94
C VAL A 367 -2.21 -9.05 5.80
N GLU A 368 -1.49 -8.13 5.14
CA GLU A 368 -0.03 -8.17 5.04
C GLU A 368 0.64 -8.08 6.42
N ALA A 369 0.18 -7.17 7.28
CA ALA A 369 0.73 -7.00 8.62
C ALA A 369 0.42 -8.21 9.52
N LEU A 370 -0.77 -8.80 9.41
CA LEU A 370 -1.13 -10.04 10.10
C LEU A 370 -0.21 -11.19 9.71
N ASP A 371 0.02 -11.41 8.41
CA ASP A 371 0.93 -12.45 7.92
C ASP A 371 2.37 -12.24 8.42
N LYS A 372 2.91 -11.02 8.28
CA LYS A 372 4.23 -10.66 8.82
C LYS A 372 4.32 -10.91 10.32
N ALA A 373 3.30 -10.51 11.08
CA ALA A 373 3.25 -10.70 12.51
C ALA A 373 3.20 -12.18 12.89
N LEU A 374 2.36 -12.98 12.24
CA LEU A 374 2.23 -14.42 12.48
C LEU A 374 3.54 -15.17 12.15
N LYS A 375 4.22 -14.83 11.05
CA LYS A 375 5.55 -15.38 10.71
C LYS A 375 6.59 -15.04 11.78
N SER A 376 6.64 -13.77 12.22
CA SER A 376 7.55 -13.32 13.28
C SER A 376 7.26 -13.96 14.64
N LEU A 377 5.99 -14.07 15.01
CA LEU A 377 5.55 -14.69 16.27
C LEU A 377 5.74 -16.20 16.25
N GLY A 378 5.59 -16.83 15.08
CA GLY A 378 5.49 -18.28 14.96
C GLY A 378 6.74 -19.03 14.55
N GLN A 379 7.70 -18.39 13.88
CA GLN A 379 8.91 -19.00 13.29
C GLN A 379 8.82 -20.54 13.10
N GLN A 380 7.89 -20.94 12.22
CA GLN A 380 8.09 -22.10 11.35
C GLN A 380 8.36 -21.55 9.94
N SER A 381 9.30 -22.18 9.24
CA SER A 381 9.61 -21.94 7.83
C SER A 381 8.41 -22.24 6.95
N THR A 382 8.12 -21.34 6.00
CA THR A 382 7.08 -21.48 4.96
C THR A 382 7.23 -22.83 4.22
N PRO A 383 6.13 -23.51 3.86
CA PRO A 383 6.20 -24.69 3.00
C PRO A 383 6.80 -24.31 1.63
N HIS A 384 8.04 -24.72 1.37
CA HIS A 384 8.56 -24.82 0.00
C HIS A 384 7.80 -25.94 -0.70
N ASN A 385 6.68 -25.65 -1.37
CA ASN A 385 6.09 -26.52 -2.42
C ASN A 385 4.87 -25.90 -3.13
N LEU A 386 4.78 -24.58 -3.29
CA LEU A 386 3.96 -24.05 -4.39
C LEU A 386 4.77 -24.25 -5.67
N LYS A 387 4.33 -25.19 -6.50
CA LYS A 387 4.95 -25.43 -7.80
C LYS A 387 4.71 -24.19 -8.68
N PRO A 388 5.65 -23.83 -9.58
CA PRO A 388 5.38 -22.81 -10.58
C PRO A 388 4.08 -23.15 -11.29
N TYR A 389 3.15 -22.21 -11.31
CA TYR A 389 1.91 -22.34 -12.09
C TYR A 389 2.35 -22.50 -13.55
N PRO A 390 2.16 -23.67 -14.19
CA PRO A 390 2.55 -23.82 -15.59
C PRO A 390 1.85 -22.74 -16.43
N GLU A 391 2.53 -22.14 -17.40
CA GLU A 391 1.88 -21.17 -18.31
C GLU A 391 0.63 -21.77 -18.98
N ASP A 392 0.61 -23.10 -19.12
CA ASP A 392 -0.48 -23.92 -19.65
C ASP A 392 -1.64 -24.21 -18.68
N SER A 393 -1.68 -23.64 -17.47
CA SER A 393 -2.81 -23.80 -16.53
C SER A 393 -3.63 -22.52 -16.32
N LEU A 394 -3.33 -21.43 -17.02
CA LEU A 394 -4.19 -20.25 -17.03
C LEU A 394 -5.56 -20.57 -17.65
N PRO A 395 -6.69 -20.10 -17.10
CA PRO A 395 -7.98 -20.24 -17.77
C PRO A 395 -7.92 -19.64 -19.17
N ALA A 396 -8.63 -20.21 -20.15
CA ALA A 396 -8.55 -19.80 -21.55
C ALA A 396 -8.82 -18.30 -21.79
N SER A 397 -9.60 -17.67 -20.89
CA SER A 397 -9.82 -16.22 -20.86
C SER A 397 -8.56 -15.39 -20.58
N ALA A 398 -7.58 -15.93 -19.85
CA ALA A 398 -6.29 -15.28 -19.58
C ALA A 398 -5.25 -15.52 -20.70
N ARG A 399 -5.60 -16.29 -21.75
CA ARG A 399 -4.73 -16.56 -22.92
C ARG A 399 -5.18 -15.86 -24.20
N GLN A 400 -6.35 -15.23 -24.19
CA GLN A 400 -6.88 -14.47 -25.33
C GLN A 400 -6.66 -12.98 -25.08
N TRP A 401 -5.52 -12.49 -25.55
CA TRP A 401 -5.24 -11.06 -25.67
C TRP A 401 -5.93 -10.56 -26.94
N ALA A 402 -6.84 -9.60 -26.79
CA ALA A 402 -7.29 -8.77 -27.89
C ALA A 402 -6.70 -7.39 -27.65
N ASP A 403 -5.94 -6.88 -28.62
CA ASP A 403 -5.34 -5.55 -28.53
C ASP A 403 -6.41 -4.52 -28.16
N GLY A 404 -6.17 -3.77 -27.07
CA GLY A 404 -6.96 -2.62 -26.71
C GLY A 404 -6.92 -1.53 -27.79
N PRO A 405 -7.90 -0.61 -27.81
CA PRO A 405 -7.97 0.46 -28.80
C PRO A 405 -6.66 1.24 -28.86
N THR A 406 -6.19 1.51 -30.08
CA THR A 406 -4.99 2.32 -30.32
C THR A 406 -5.29 3.80 -30.09
N GLU A 407 -4.26 4.65 -29.97
CA GLU A 407 -4.40 6.11 -29.77
C GLU A 407 -5.30 6.79 -30.84
N GLU A 408 -5.51 6.16 -32.00
CA GLU A 408 -6.40 6.63 -33.06
C GLU A 408 -7.90 6.40 -32.77
N ASP A 409 -8.23 5.54 -31.80
CA ASP A 409 -9.59 5.11 -31.47
C ASP A 409 -10.22 5.93 -30.33
N MET A 410 -9.50 6.88 -29.73
CA MET A 410 -10.00 7.73 -28.64
C MET A 410 -10.37 9.14 -29.13
N PRO A 411 -11.59 9.64 -28.86
CA PRO A 411 -11.98 11.00 -29.25
C PRO A 411 -11.19 12.06 -28.47
N SER A 412 -10.65 13.05 -29.19
CA SER A 412 -9.96 14.20 -28.62
C SER A 412 -10.82 14.95 -27.58
N PRO A 413 -10.26 15.37 -26.45
CA PRO A 413 -11.00 16.20 -25.48
C PRO A 413 -11.36 17.54 -26.14
N GLU A 414 -12.65 17.81 -26.28
CA GLU A 414 -13.13 19.13 -26.71
C GLU A 414 -12.64 20.20 -25.73
N ALA A 415 -11.94 21.20 -26.26
CA ALA A 415 -11.57 22.40 -25.54
C ALA A 415 -12.85 23.14 -25.13
N LYS A 416 -13.19 23.12 -23.84
CA LYS A 416 -14.25 23.98 -23.31
C LYS A 416 -13.76 25.42 -23.30
N SER A 417 -14.34 26.23 -24.18
CA SER A 417 -14.29 27.69 -24.18
C SER A 417 -15.06 28.30 -23.01
#